data_AF-A0A1H1TQU1-F1
#
_entry.id   AF-A0A1H1TQU1-F1
#
_cell.length_a   1.000
_cell.length_b   1.000
_cell.length_c   1.000
_cell.angle_alpha   90.00
_cell.angle_beta   90.00
_cell.angle_gamma   90.00
#
_symmetry.space_group_name_H-M   'P 1'
#
loop_
_entity.id
_entity.type
_entity.pdbx_description
1 polymer ?
#
loop_
_entity_poly.entity_id
_entity_poly.type
_entity_poly.pdbx_seq_one_letter_code
_entity_poly.pdbx_strand_id
1 'polypeptide(L)'
;MSTTIELPATISTAQQWILAAEAAKAVGCAVRSYELAAWQARNDPTVRAGEPIPAEYRKRWYALFRGVKWHNSTWERLYPLCPVLQGMHDNILWTVLDPRIPSQVFDECLPTWRLNGKPLPMCSPSAMEALCGCPTWQRLGNLLIILRSRSPQFGLLRCWVRKNFLAYCALTSLPPYGHPAALVLYDLLTLLFQAAPQETPDNWPAYRWGYMKDRALFRRLGHFLIVQRWVDGWDDRCLMWLWHLVHKRNSLHLTRLCQAGDSESALLIPWRLATCVEKALKCDQDFQLEFDWRGLRTACRRSSA
;
A
#
# COMPACT_ATOMS: atom_id res chain seq x y z
N MET A 1 4.96 -30.68 -8.94
CA MET A 1 5.78 -30.53 -7.73
C MET A 1 5.30 -29.28 -7.01
N SER A 2 4.50 -29.45 -5.94
CA SER A 2 3.99 -28.32 -5.18
C SER A 2 5.09 -27.87 -4.24
N THR A 3 5.81 -26.79 -4.59
CA THR A 3 6.67 -26.11 -3.62
C THR A 3 5.75 -25.55 -2.56
N THR A 4 5.74 -26.16 -1.38
CA THR A 4 5.09 -25.61 -0.19
C THR A 4 5.78 -24.28 0.11
N ILE A 5 5.21 -23.19 -0.39
CA ILE A 5 5.70 -21.86 -0.11
C ILE A 5 5.35 -21.60 1.36
N GLU A 6 6.36 -21.53 2.22
CA GLU A 6 6.16 -21.16 3.61
C GLU A 6 5.69 -19.71 3.69
N LEU A 7 4.41 -19.54 4.00
CA LEU A 7 3.74 -18.25 4.08
C LEU A 7 4.48 -17.17 4.92
N PRO A 8 5.13 -17.51 6.06
CA PRO A 8 5.94 -16.54 6.80
C PRO A 8 7.11 -15.96 6.00
N ALA A 9 7.74 -16.77 5.14
CA ALA A 9 8.84 -16.33 4.28
C ALA A 9 8.35 -15.37 3.19
N THR A 10 7.14 -15.59 2.68
CA THR A 10 6.52 -14.74 1.66
C THR A 10 6.08 -13.38 2.22
N ILE A 11 5.49 -13.35 3.43
CA ILE A 11 5.16 -12.10 4.14
C ILE A 11 6.44 -11.29 4.41
N SER A 12 7.47 -11.95 4.94
CA SER A 12 8.78 -11.31 5.19
C SER A 12 9.36 -10.74 3.90
N THR A 13 9.29 -11.48 2.79
CA THR A 13 9.77 -11.02 1.49
C THR A 13 9.01 -9.76 1.04
N ALA A 14 7.67 -9.78 1.05
CA ALA A 14 6.86 -8.61 0.70
C ALA A 14 7.23 -7.39 1.55
N GLN A 15 7.37 -7.61 2.86
CA GLN A 15 7.76 -6.58 3.82
C GLN A 15 9.11 -5.95 3.46
N GLN A 16 10.14 -6.74 3.14
CA GLN A 16 11.46 -6.18 2.80
C GLN A 16 11.42 -5.32 1.52
N TRP A 17 10.71 -5.76 0.49
CA TRP A 17 10.58 -5.00 -0.76
C TRP A 17 9.82 -3.68 -0.57
N ILE A 18 8.74 -3.71 0.22
CA ILE A 18 7.93 -2.54 0.51
C ILE A 18 8.73 -1.56 1.37
N LEU A 19 9.45 -2.03 2.39
CA LEU A 19 10.35 -1.20 3.20
C LEU A 19 11.44 -0.53 2.35
N ALA A 20 12.05 -1.25 1.40
CA ALA A 20 13.07 -0.68 0.54
C ALA A 20 12.51 0.41 -0.40
N ALA A 21 11.30 0.22 -0.93
CA ALA A 21 10.64 1.20 -1.77
C ALA A 21 10.19 2.44 -0.98
N GLU A 22 9.68 2.25 0.24
CA GLU A 22 9.32 3.35 1.16
C GLU A 22 10.55 4.14 1.60
N ALA A 23 11.67 3.46 1.87
CA ALA A 23 12.95 4.12 2.13
C ALA A 23 13.33 5.03 0.96
N ALA A 24 13.29 4.50 -0.26
CA ALA A 24 13.67 5.24 -1.47
C ALA A 24 12.75 6.44 -1.73
N LYS A 25 11.43 6.28 -1.51
CA LYS A 25 10.45 7.37 -1.57
C LYS A 25 10.78 8.46 -0.56
N ALA A 26 10.97 8.09 0.71
CA ALA A 26 11.20 9.02 1.80
C ALA A 26 12.49 9.85 1.63
N VAL A 27 13.52 9.27 1.01
CA VAL A 27 14.83 9.93 0.82
C VAL A 27 14.98 10.56 -0.56
N GLY A 28 13.96 10.44 -1.43
CA GLY A 28 13.96 11.04 -2.77
C GLY A 28 14.95 10.40 -3.76
N CYS A 29 15.22 9.10 -3.65
CA CYS A 29 16.14 8.40 -4.56
C CYS A 29 15.44 7.32 -5.39
N ALA A 30 16.12 6.82 -6.43
CA ALA A 30 15.59 5.68 -7.18
C ALA A 30 15.55 4.41 -6.29
N VAL A 31 14.55 3.55 -6.53
CA VAL A 31 14.38 2.28 -5.81
C VAL A 31 15.43 1.26 -6.26
N ARG A 32 16.67 1.46 -5.81
CA ARG A 32 17.85 0.64 -6.13
C ARG A 32 18.70 0.49 -4.88
N SER A 33 19.26 -0.70 -4.69
CA SER A 33 20.13 -0.99 -3.53
C SER A 33 21.32 -0.04 -3.42
N TYR A 34 21.91 0.33 -4.55
CA TYR A 34 23.04 1.25 -4.59
C TYR A 34 22.69 2.66 -4.12
N GLU A 35 21.54 3.19 -4.54
CA GLU A 35 21.11 4.55 -4.19
C GLU A 35 20.81 4.69 -2.70
N LEU A 36 20.15 3.67 -2.12
CA LEU A 36 19.90 3.63 -0.67
C LEU A 36 21.19 3.43 0.13
N ALA A 37 22.13 2.63 -0.37
CA ALA A 37 23.45 2.51 0.25
C ALA A 37 24.24 3.83 0.20
N ALA A 38 24.16 4.57 -0.93
CA ALA A 38 24.79 5.88 -1.08
C ALA A 38 24.16 6.92 -0.14
N TRP A 39 22.83 6.93 -0.04
CA TRP A 39 22.11 7.77 0.91
C TRP A 39 22.52 7.45 2.36
N GLN A 40 22.54 6.18 2.76
CA GLN A 40 22.95 5.79 4.10
C GLN A 40 24.39 6.22 4.41
N ALA A 41 25.31 6.02 3.46
CA ALA A 41 26.70 6.45 3.61
C ALA A 41 26.83 7.97 3.83
N ARG A 42 26.07 8.79 3.10
CA ARG A 42 26.10 10.26 3.26
C ARG A 42 25.59 10.76 4.61
N ASN A 43 24.76 9.96 5.29
CA ASN A 43 24.17 10.31 6.58
C ASN A 43 24.87 9.63 7.75
N ASP A 44 25.93 8.88 7.49
CA ASP A 44 26.72 8.24 8.53
C ASP A 44 27.92 9.12 8.90
N PRO A 45 28.03 9.58 10.16
CA PRO A 45 29.15 10.44 10.59
C PRO A 45 30.52 9.75 10.50
N THR A 46 30.56 8.41 10.37
CA THR A 46 31.79 7.64 10.24
C THR A 46 32.32 7.55 8.81
N VAL A 47 31.53 7.96 7.81
CA VAL A 47 31.91 7.95 6.40
C VAL A 47 32.23 9.37 5.95
N ARG A 48 33.45 9.63 5.46
CA ARG A 48 33.83 10.98 5.05
C ARG A 48 33.27 11.33 3.68
N ALA A 49 33.02 12.61 3.45
CA ALA A 49 32.59 13.12 2.15
C ALA A 49 33.65 12.79 1.06
N GLY A 50 33.21 12.17 -0.04
CA GLY A 50 34.07 11.76 -1.15
C GLY A 50 34.64 10.34 -1.03
N GLU A 51 34.47 9.66 0.11
CA GLU A 51 34.84 8.25 0.24
C GLU A 51 33.90 7.32 -0.55
N PRO A 52 34.41 6.17 -1.05
CA PRO A 52 33.57 5.19 -1.71
C PRO A 52 32.54 4.61 -0.74
N ILE A 53 31.36 4.29 -1.25
CA ILE A 53 30.28 3.69 -0.45
C ILE A 53 30.78 2.39 0.20
N PRO A 54 30.71 2.25 1.54
CA PRO A 54 31.11 1.04 2.23
C PRO A 54 30.51 -0.22 1.60
N ALA A 55 31.32 -1.24 1.36
CA ALA A 55 30.87 -2.49 0.76
C ALA A 55 29.75 -3.15 1.57
N GLU A 56 29.79 -2.99 2.90
CA GLU A 56 28.78 -3.50 3.81
C GLU A 56 27.40 -2.87 3.59
N TYR A 57 27.30 -1.58 3.27
CA TYR A 57 26.02 -0.93 2.96
C TYR A 57 25.44 -1.45 1.66
N ARG A 58 26.28 -1.58 0.62
CA ARG A 58 25.87 -2.17 -0.65
C ARG A 58 25.35 -3.60 -0.47
N LYS A 59 26.08 -4.45 0.27
CA LYS A 59 25.67 -5.83 0.56
C LYS A 59 24.35 -5.88 1.33
N ARG A 60 24.18 -5.07 2.38
CA ARG A 60 22.96 -5.06 3.19
C ARG A 60 21.75 -4.68 2.37
N TRP A 61 21.79 -3.53 1.69
CA TRP A 61 20.67 -3.09 0.85
C TRP A 61 20.38 -4.10 -0.26
N TYR A 62 21.41 -4.66 -0.89
CA TYR A 62 21.24 -5.72 -1.88
C TYR A 62 20.53 -6.96 -1.32
N ALA A 63 20.90 -7.41 -0.12
CA ALA A 63 20.25 -8.52 0.56
C ALA A 63 18.78 -8.22 0.89
N LEU A 64 18.47 -6.99 1.32
CA LEU A 64 17.09 -6.55 1.58
C LEU A 64 16.22 -6.65 0.33
N PHE A 65 16.73 -6.15 -0.81
CA PHE A 65 16.08 -6.28 -2.11
C PHE A 65 16.00 -7.74 -2.61
N ARG A 66 16.66 -8.70 -1.96
CA ARG A 66 16.49 -10.14 -2.22
C ARG A 66 15.50 -10.81 -1.26
N GLY A 67 14.82 -10.03 -0.42
CA GLY A 67 13.89 -10.55 0.59
C GLY A 67 14.56 -11.06 1.86
N VAL A 68 15.86 -10.83 2.04
CA VAL A 68 16.57 -11.26 3.25
C VAL A 68 16.13 -10.38 4.42
N LYS A 69 15.63 -11.03 5.47
CA LYS A 69 15.23 -10.35 6.69
C LYS A 69 16.46 -9.81 7.41
N TRP A 70 16.41 -8.53 7.77
CA TRP A 70 17.43 -7.91 8.61
C TRP A 70 17.18 -8.16 10.09
N HIS A 71 18.28 -8.19 10.86
CA HIS A 71 18.22 -8.17 12.32
C HIS A 71 17.66 -6.85 12.85
N ASN A 72 16.95 -6.90 13.98
CA ASN A 72 16.36 -5.71 14.62
C ASN A 72 17.39 -4.61 14.88
N SER A 73 18.62 -4.97 15.27
CA SER A 73 19.71 -4.01 15.49
C SER A 73 20.07 -3.20 14.24
N THR A 74 19.85 -3.74 13.04
CA THR A 74 20.06 -3.02 11.78
C THR A 74 18.97 -1.97 11.57
N TRP A 75 17.73 -2.32 11.89
CA TRP A 75 16.59 -1.41 11.81
C TRP A 75 16.67 -0.28 12.82
N GLU A 76 17.04 -0.59 14.07
CA GLU A 76 17.22 0.39 15.15
C GLU A 76 18.24 1.48 14.79
N ARG A 77 19.26 1.15 13.99
CA ARG A 77 20.24 2.14 13.49
C ARG A 77 19.71 2.97 12.33
N LEU A 78 18.73 2.47 11.59
CA LEU A 78 18.15 3.15 10.42
C LEU A 78 16.96 4.02 10.77
N TYR A 79 16.19 3.68 11.80
CA TYR A 79 15.02 4.48 12.19
C TYR A 79 15.36 5.95 12.49
N PRO A 80 16.48 6.30 13.15
CA PRO A 80 16.85 7.71 13.33
C PRO A 80 17.12 8.44 12.01
N LEU A 81 17.58 7.73 10.98
CA LEU A 81 17.90 8.30 9.67
C LEU A 81 16.67 8.38 8.76
N CYS A 82 15.73 7.45 8.89
CA CYS A 82 14.49 7.41 8.13
C CYS A 82 13.33 6.89 9.00
N PRO A 83 12.67 7.78 9.78
CA PRO A 83 11.63 7.40 10.75
C PRO A 83 10.42 6.71 10.12
N VAL A 84 10.12 6.99 8.85
CA VAL A 84 9.03 6.37 8.09
C VAL A 84 9.14 4.83 8.09
N LEU A 85 10.37 4.30 8.13
CA LEU A 85 10.61 2.86 8.15
C LEU A 85 10.12 2.19 9.43
N GLN A 86 10.10 2.89 10.56
CA GLN A 86 9.57 2.34 11.80
C GLN A 86 8.06 2.11 11.68
N GLY A 87 7.32 3.11 11.19
CA GLY A 87 5.88 3.00 10.97
C GLY A 87 5.51 1.92 9.95
N MET A 88 6.35 1.71 8.93
CA MET A 88 6.15 0.65 7.94
C MET A 88 6.56 -0.75 8.45
N HIS A 89 7.58 -0.84 9.30
CA HIS A 89 7.99 -2.11 9.90
C HIS A 89 6.92 -2.62 10.87
N ASP A 90 6.38 -1.72 11.70
CA ASP A 90 5.36 -2.03 12.71
C ASP A 90 3.93 -1.97 12.14
N ASN A 91 3.81 -1.93 10.82
CA ASN A 91 2.53 -1.77 10.14
C ASN A 91 1.62 -2.98 10.35
N ILE A 92 0.34 -2.69 10.55
CA ILE A 92 -0.67 -3.72 10.78
C ILE A 92 -0.90 -4.66 9.60
N LEU A 93 -0.59 -4.20 8.38
CA LEU A 93 -0.70 -4.99 7.17
C LEU A 93 -0.05 -6.38 7.35
N TRP A 94 1.13 -6.46 7.97
CA TRP A 94 1.86 -7.72 8.14
C TRP A 94 1.13 -8.71 9.03
N THR A 95 0.43 -8.21 10.06
CA THR A 95 -0.39 -9.05 10.94
C THR A 95 -1.64 -9.53 10.22
N VAL A 96 -2.29 -8.65 9.45
CA VAL A 96 -3.58 -8.95 8.81
C VAL A 96 -3.39 -9.86 7.58
N LEU A 97 -2.19 -9.90 7.01
CA LEU A 97 -1.80 -10.86 5.98
C LEU A 97 -1.55 -12.28 6.53
N ASP A 98 -1.47 -12.46 7.85
CA ASP A 98 -1.37 -13.80 8.45
C ASP A 98 -2.76 -14.47 8.53
N PRO A 99 -3.00 -15.57 7.79
CA PRO A 99 -4.28 -16.26 7.77
C PRO A 99 -4.56 -17.00 9.08
N ARG A 100 -3.54 -17.23 9.92
CA ARG A 100 -3.69 -17.88 11.23
C ARG A 100 -4.40 -16.97 12.23
N ILE A 101 -4.44 -15.66 11.98
CA ILE A 101 -5.15 -14.72 12.83
C ILE A 101 -6.66 -14.89 12.61
N PRO A 102 -7.42 -15.25 13.66
CA PRO A 102 -8.84 -15.55 13.54
C PRO A 102 -9.67 -14.27 13.42
N SER A 103 -10.81 -14.35 12.72
CA SER A 103 -11.63 -13.17 12.39
C SER A 103 -12.18 -12.43 13.62
N GLN A 104 -12.36 -13.12 14.74
CA GLN A 104 -12.84 -12.54 16.00
C GLN A 104 -11.92 -11.40 16.47
N VAL A 105 -10.62 -11.50 16.23
CA VAL A 105 -9.65 -10.45 16.59
C VAL A 105 -9.95 -9.15 15.82
N PHE A 106 -10.36 -9.26 14.56
CA PHE A 106 -10.76 -8.09 13.77
C PHE A 106 -12.13 -7.55 14.20
N ASP A 107 -13.05 -8.43 14.59
CA ASP A 107 -14.38 -8.06 15.11
C ASP A 107 -14.31 -7.29 16.43
N GLU A 108 -13.34 -7.63 17.29
CA GLU A 108 -13.06 -6.90 18.53
C GLU A 108 -12.30 -5.60 18.29
N CYS A 109 -11.46 -5.54 17.25
CA CYS A 109 -10.64 -4.36 16.95
C CYS A 109 -11.47 -3.21 16.34
N LEU A 110 -12.28 -3.48 15.31
CA LEU A 110 -12.99 -2.45 14.56
C LEU A 110 -13.89 -1.51 15.40
N PRO A 111 -14.62 -1.97 16.44
CA PRO A 111 -15.40 -1.09 17.31
C PRO A 111 -14.57 -0.04 18.06
N THR A 112 -13.28 -0.31 18.27
CA THR A 112 -12.36 0.63 18.93
C THR A 112 -11.88 1.74 18.01
N TRP A 113 -12.10 1.62 16.69
CA TRP A 113 -11.62 2.59 15.72
C TRP A 113 -12.30 3.94 15.90
N ARG A 114 -11.49 4.99 15.85
CA ARG A 114 -11.91 6.38 15.85
C ARG A 114 -11.35 7.06 14.62
N LEU A 115 -12.24 7.50 13.74
CA LEU A 115 -11.93 8.33 12.58
C LEU A 115 -12.11 9.79 12.99
N ASN A 116 -11.02 10.54 13.04
CA ASN A 116 -10.98 11.94 13.50
C ASN A 116 -11.67 12.10 14.88
N GLY A 117 -11.29 11.23 15.84
CA GLY A 117 -11.81 11.20 17.20
C GLY A 117 -13.23 10.62 17.36
N LYS A 118 -13.93 10.28 16.26
CA LYS A 118 -15.31 9.77 16.30
C LYS A 118 -15.38 8.27 15.99
N PRO A 119 -16.27 7.50 16.62
CA PRO A 119 -16.48 6.09 16.28
C PRO A 119 -16.69 5.88 14.78
N LEU A 120 -16.16 4.76 14.27
CA LEU A 120 -16.36 4.37 12.87
C LEU A 120 -17.86 4.29 12.55
N PRO A 121 -18.39 5.10 11.63
CA PRO A 121 -19.81 5.06 11.30
C PRO A 121 -20.14 3.77 10.53
N MET A 122 -21.37 3.27 10.68
CA MET A 122 -21.79 1.97 10.12
C MET A 122 -21.55 1.84 8.61
N CYS A 123 -21.80 2.90 7.83
CA CYS A 123 -21.25 3.14 6.49
C CYS A 123 -21.74 4.51 6.03
N SER A 124 -20.84 5.41 5.65
CA SER A 124 -21.19 6.62 4.91
C SER A 124 -20.21 6.82 3.76
N PRO A 125 -20.63 7.40 2.62
CA PRO A 125 -19.72 7.70 1.52
C PRO A 125 -18.52 8.53 1.96
N SER A 126 -18.74 9.54 2.80
CA SER A 126 -17.67 10.38 3.35
C SER A 126 -16.70 9.61 4.24
N ALA A 127 -17.18 8.68 5.07
CA ALA A 127 -16.30 7.87 5.90
C ALA A 127 -15.50 6.86 5.07
N MET A 128 -16.09 6.27 4.04
CA MET A 128 -15.36 5.38 3.12
C MET A 128 -14.34 6.13 2.28
N GLU A 129 -14.68 7.33 1.80
CA GLU A 129 -13.73 8.22 1.12
C GLU A 129 -12.56 8.58 2.04
N ALA A 130 -12.81 8.84 3.33
CA ALA A 130 -11.75 9.12 4.30
C ALA A 130 -10.89 7.88 4.64
N LEU A 131 -11.51 6.72 4.87
CA LEU A 131 -10.81 5.46 5.18
C LEU A 131 -9.94 4.97 4.02
N CYS A 132 -10.37 5.24 2.79
CA CYS A 132 -9.68 4.79 1.60
C CYS A 132 -8.71 5.87 1.11
N GLY A 133 -9.11 7.15 1.05
CA GLY A 133 -8.33 8.30 0.58
C GLY A 133 -7.20 7.95 -0.41
N CYS A 134 -5.98 8.42 -0.18
CA CYS A 134 -4.82 8.04 -0.98
C CYS A 134 -4.48 6.54 -0.81
N PRO A 135 -4.35 5.77 -1.91
CA PRO A 135 -3.86 4.39 -1.89
C PRO A 135 -2.49 4.22 -1.23
N THR A 136 -2.45 3.58 -0.06
CA THR A 136 -1.21 3.30 0.69
C THR A 136 -1.21 1.93 1.34
N TRP A 137 -0.02 1.40 1.65
CA TRP A 137 0.15 0.10 2.30
C TRP A 137 -0.50 0.05 3.68
N GLN A 138 -0.40 1.13 4.46
CA GLN A 138 -1.02 1.22 5.78
C GLN A 138 -2.54 1.08 5.68
N ARG A 139 -3.16 1.77 4.73
CA ARG A 139 -4.61 1.70 4.55
C ARG A 139 -5.05 0.39 3.93
N LEU A 140 -4.23 -0.23 3.09
CA LEU A 140 -4.49 -1.60 2.62
C LEU A 140 -4.68 -2.57 3.80
N GLY A 141 -3.86 -2.44 4.85
CA GLY A 141 -4.03 -3.19 6.10
C GLY A 141 -5.38 -2.92 6.76
N ASN A 142 -5.79 -1.66 6.84
CA ASN A 142 -7.10 -1.28 7.40
C ASN A 142 -8.27 -1.86 6.58
N LEU A 143 -8.19 -1.81 5.25
CA LEU A 143 -9.21 -2.38 4.37
C LEU A 143 -9.29 -3.90 4.53
N LEU A 144 -8.15 -4.58 4.71
CA LEU A 144 -8.15 -6.01 5.00
C LEU A 144 -8.82 -6.32 6.34
N ILE A 145 -8.64 -5.51 7.39
CA ILE A 145 -9.34 -5.73 8.68
C ILE A 145 -10.85 -5.66 8.49
N ILE A 146 -11.34 -4.65 7.75
CA ILE A 146 -12.77 -4.52 7.42
C ILE A 146 -13.24 -5.74 6.60
N LEU A 147 -12.46 -6.17 5.63
CA LEU A 147 -12.79 -7.29 4.74
C LEU A 147 -12.86 -8.62 5.51
N ARG A 148 -11.95 -8.83 6.47
CA ARG A 148 -11.80 -10.04 7.27
C ARG A 148 -12.70 -10.09 8.51
N SER A 149 -13.31 -8.96 8.90
CA SER A 149 -14.31 -8.93 9.96
C SER A 149 -15.56 -9.73 9.57
N ARG A 150 -16.13 -10.46 10.52
CA ARG A 150 -17.40 -11.18 10.37
C ARG A 150 -18.57 -10.46 11.02
N SER A 151 -18.32 -9.45 11.86
CA SER A 151 -19.37 -8.70 12.55
C SER A 151 -20.42 -8.11 11.60
N PRO A 152 -21.73 -8.37 11.83
CA PRO A 152 -22.82 -7.84 11.01
C PRO A 152 -22.85 -6.31 10.94
N GLN A 153 -22.41 -5.64 12.01
CA GLN A 153 -22.43 -4.17 12.10
C GLN A 153 -21.59 -3.48 11.01
N PHE A 154 -20.57 -4.17 10.50
CA PHE A 154 -19.68 -3.67 9.45
C PHE A 154 -19.98 -4.26 8.07
N GLY A 155 -21.14 -4.92 7.90
CA GLY A 155 -21.52 -5.55 6.63
C GLY A 155 -21.50 -4.60 5.44
N LEU A 156 -21.98 -3.36 5.60
CA LEU A 156 -21.96 -2.35 4.55
C LEU A 156 -20.54 -1.88 4.18
N LEU A 157 -19.66 -1.69 5.17
CA LEU A 157 -18.25 -1.38 4.92
C LEU A 157 -17.59 -2.52 4.13
N ARG A 158 -17.84 -3.77 4.54
CA ARG A 158 -17.31 -4.96 3.88
C ARG A 158 -17.76 -5.08 2.43
N CYS A 159 -19.05 -4.87 2.16
CA CYS A 159 -19.59 -4.82 0.80
C CYS A 159 -18.91 -3.74 -0.05
N TRP A 160 -18.64 -2.57 0.53
CA TRP A 160 -17.92 -1.52 -0.18
C TRP A 160 -16.47 -1.94 -0.46
N VAL A 161 -15.77 -2.51 0.53
CA VAL A 161 -14.37 -2.94 0.38
C VAL A 161 -14.27 -4.04 -0.67
N ARG A 162 -15.13 -5.06 -0.63
CA ARG A 162 -15.15 -6.15 -1.63
C ARG A 162 -15.21 -5.65 -3.07
N LYS A 163 -15.95 -4.58 -3.33
CA LYS A 163 -16.10 -3.98 -4.66
C LYS A 163 -14.87 -3.20 -5.12
N ASN A 164 -14.17 -2.53 -4.20
CA ASN A 164 -13.11 -1.58 -4.53
C ASN A 164 -11.69 -2.07 -4.21
N PHE A 165 -11.55 -3.16 -3.46
CA PHE A 165 -10.27 -3.64 -2.93
C PHE A 165 -9.24 -3.92 -4.02
N LEU A 166 -9.64 -4.55 -5.12
CA LEU A 166 -8.72 -4.84 -6.23
C LEU A 166 -8.08 -3.57 -6.80
N ALA A 167 -8.90 -2.56 -7.12
CA ALA A 167 -8.42 -1.29 -7.66
C ALA A 167 -7.48 -0.61 -6.65
N TYR A 168 -7.87 -0.59 -5.37
CA TYR A 168 -7.06 -0.01 -4.31
C TYR A 168 -5.70 -0.71 -4.15
N CYS A 169 -5.70 -2.04 -4.13
CA CYS A 169 -4.50 -2.88 -4.04
C CYS A 169 -3.58 -2.66 -5.26
N ALA A 170 -4.14 -2.66 -6.46
CA ALA A 170 -3.38 -2.43 -7.69
C ALA A 170 -2.72 -1.04 -7.70
N LEU A 171 -3.45 0.02 -7.30
CA LEU A 171 -2.94 1.39 -7.18
C LEU A 171 -1.85 1.51 -6.10
N THR A 172 -2.07 0.90 -4.93
CA THR A 172 -1.09 0.89 -3.82
C THR A 172 0.24 0.25 -4.24
N SER A 173 0.21 -0.64 -5.22
CA SER A 173 1.39 -1.33 -5.74
C SER A 173 2.03 -0.66 -6.96
N LEU A 174 1.58 0.51 -7.40
CA LEU A 174 2.18 1.27 -8.51
C LEU A 174 3.53 1.91 -8.12
N PRO A 175 4.28 2.53 -9.05
CA PRO A 175 5.52 3.22 -8.71
C PRO A 175 5.33 4.20 -7.52
N PRO A 176 6.33 4.30 -6.62
CA PRO A 176 7.68 3.76 -6.75
C PRO A 176 7.80 2.25 -6.45
N TYR A 177 6.71 1.58 -6.04
CA TYR A 177 6.74 0.16 -5.70
C TYR A 177 7.00 -0.71 -6.93
N GLY A 178 8.06 -1.52 -6.85
CA GLY A 178 8.50 -2.36 -7.95
C GLY A 178 7.50 -3.46 -8.32
N HIS A 179 7.64 -4.00 -9.53
CA HIS A 179 6.90 -5.19 -9.98
C HIS A 179 6.97 -6.41 -9.02
N PRO A 180 8.12 -6.72 -8.37
CA PRO A 180 8.22 -7.87 -7.49
C PRO A 180 7.31 -7.77 -6.24
N ALA A 181 7.28 -6.62 -5.56
CA ALA A 181 6.46 -6.42 -4.37
C ALA A 181 4.98 -6.68 -4.66
N ALA A 182 4.51 -6.19 -5.81
CA ALA A 182 3.13 -6.34 -6.23
C ALA A 182 2.74 -7.80 -6.48
N LEU A 183 3.62 -8.61 -7.08
CA LEU A 183 3.36 -10.02 -7.33
C LEU A 183 3.36 -10.83 -6.04
N VAL A 184 4.33 -10.61 -5.16
CA VAL A 184 4.38 -11.30 -3.86
C VAL A 184 3.13 -10.97 -3.04
N LEU A 185 2.70 -9.70 -3.03
CA LEU A 185 1.45 -9.31 -2.39
C LEU A 185 0.24 -10.02 -3.00
N TYR A 186 0.15 -10.08 -4.33
CA TYR A 186 -0.94 -10.79 -5.01
C TYR A 186 -1.00 -12.26 -4.58
N ASP A 187 0.14 -12.94 -4.50
CA ASP A 187 0.21 -14.33 -4.08
C ASP A 187 -0.26 -14.50 -2.63
N LEU A 188 0.21 -13.64 -1.73
CA LEU A 188 -0.21 -13.63 -0.32
C LEU A 188 -1.71 -13.44 -0.16
N LEU A 189 -2.26 -12.44 -0.84
CA LEU A 189 -3.69 -12.15 -0.81
C LEU A 189 -4.51 -13.29 -1.43
N THR A 190 -4.01 -13.91 -2.50
CA THR A 190 -4.68 -15.05 -3.13
C THR A 190 -4.71 -16.25 -2.20
N LEU A 191 -3.61 -16.56 -1.51
CA LEU A 191 -3.57 -17.62 -0.50
C LEU A 191 -4.52 -17.32 0.68
N LEU A 192 -4.55 -16.06 1.12
CA LEU A 192 -5.46 -15.59 2.17
C LEU A 192 -6.93 -15.80 1.77
N PHE A 193 -7.31 -15.41 0.55
CA PHE A 193 -8.68 -15.55 0.05
C PHE A 193 -9.05 -17.00 -0.27
N GLN A 194 -8.10 -17.84 -0.66
CA GLN A 194 -8.33 -19.28 -0.80
C GLN A 194 -8.62 -19.95 0.55
N ALA A 195 -7.91 -19.54 1.61
CA ALA A 195 -8.15 -20.05 2.96
C ALA A 195 -9.50 -19.55 3.54
N ALA A 196 -9.98 -18.41 3.07
CA ALA A 196 -11.21 -17.77 3.54
C ALA A 196 -12.05 -17.20 2.38
N PRO A 197 -12.76 -18.05 1.60
CA PRO A 197 -13.45 -17.62 0.38
C PRO A 197 -14.50 -16.52 0.61
N GLN A 198 -15.13 -16.50 1.78
CA GLN A 198 -16.09 -15.46 2.18
C GLN A 198 -15.47 -14.05 2.30
N GLU A 199 -14.15 -13.95 2.44
CA GLU A 199 -13.38 -12.71 2.54
C GLU A 199 -12.84 -12.26 1.16
N THR A 200 -13.14 -12.99 0.08
CA THR A 200 -12.64 -12.68 -1.26
C THR A 200 -13.31 -11.43 -1.84
N PRO A 201 -12.54 -10.47 -2.38
CA PRO A 201 -13.08 -9.35 -3.16
C PRO A 201 -13.83 -9.83 -4.41
N ASP A 202 -14.90 -9.12 -4.79
CA ASP A 202 -15.85 -9.59 -5.83
C ASP A 202 -15.19 -9.79 -7.21
N ASN A 203 -14.14 -9.04 -7.52
CA ASN A 203 -13.44 -9.09 -8.81
C ASN A 203 -12.00 -9.62 -8.69
N TRP A 204 -11.65 -10.33 -7.60
CA TRP A 204 -10.27 -10.78 -7.42
C TRP A 204 -9.81 -11.68 -8.58
N PRO A 205 -8.69 -11.39 -9.25
CA PRO A 205 -8.30 -12.14 -10.44
C PRO A 205 -7.77 -13.52 -10.07
N ALA A 206 -8.26 -14.55 -10.78
CA ALA A 206 -7.86 -15.95 -10.57
C ALA A 206 -6.38 -16.23 -10.84
N TYR A 207 -5.73 -15.38 -11.66
CA TYR A 207 -4.33 -15.54 -12.04
C TYR A 207 -3.57 -14.21 -11.94
N ARG A 208 -2.25 -14.30 -11.68
CA ARG A 208 -1.32 -13.15 -11.66
C ARG A 208 -1.47 -12.24 -12.87
N TRP A 209 -1.71 -12.81 -14.06
CA TRP A 209 -1.90 -12.05 -15.29
C TRP A 209 -3.05 -11.04 -15.21
N GLY A 210 -4.19 -11.43 -14.61
CA GLY A 210 -5.33 -10.53 -14.45
C GLY A 210 -4.97 -9.31 -13.59
N TYR A 211 -4.34 -9.55 -12.43
CA TYR A 211 -3.84 -8.48 -11.57
C TYR A 211 -2.83 -7.58 -12.29
N MET A 212 -1.94 -8.17 -13.08
CA MET A 212 -0.95 -7.43 -13.85
C MET A 212 -1.57 -6.59 -14.97
N LYS A 213 -2.67 -7.03 -15.58
CA LYS A 213 -3.42 -6.27 -16.57
C LYS A 213 -4.02 -5.00 -15.94
N ASP A 214 -4.62 -5.12 -14.76
CA ASP A 214 -5.19 -3.97 -14.04
C ASP A 214 -4.09 -2.97 -13.63
N ARG A 215 -2.95 -3.47 -13.12
CA ARG A 215 -1.80 -2.61 -12.84
C ARG A 215 -1.25 -1.92 -14.08
N ALA A 216 -1.14 -2.65 -15.20
CA ALA A 216 -0.65 -2.07 -16.46
C ALA A 216 -1.59 -0.98 -16.98
N LEU A 217 -2.91 -1.15 -16.82
CA LEU A 217 -3.91 -0.14 -17.13
C LEU A 217 -3.68 1.12 -16.27
N PHE A 218 -3.59 1.00 -14.95
CA PHE A 218 -3.36 2.17 -14.10
C PHE A 218 -2.00 2.83 -14.35
N ARG A 219 -0.97 2.04 -14.65
CA ARG A 219 0.34 2.58 -15.04
C ARG A 219 0.25 3.43 -16.30
N ARG A 220 -0.48 2.94 -17.31
CA ARG A 220 -0.71 3.69 -18.56
C ARG A 220 -1.53 4.96 -18.30
N LEU A 221 -2.59 4.88 -17.49
CA LEU A 221 -3.39 6.05 -17.13
C LEU A 221 -2.57 7.09 -16.38
N GLY A 222 -1.72 6.68 -15.44
CA GLY A 222 -0.84 7.61 -14.73
C GLY A 222 0.17 8.28 -15.66
N HIS A 223 0.67 7.55 -16.67
CA HIS A 223 1.50 8.16 -17.71
C HIS A 223 0.74 9.24 -18.49
N PHE A 224 -0.50 8.97 -18.90
CA PHE A 224 -1.32 9.97 -19.57
C PHE A 224 -1.59 11.19 -18.69
N LEU A 225 -1.83 11.02 -17.38
CA LEU A 225 -1.98 12.15 -16.46
C LEU A 225 -0.73 13.05 -16.42
N ILE A 226 0.46 12.45 -16.46
CA ILE A 226 1.73 13.17 -16.47
C ILE A 226 1.95 13.88 -17.82
N VAL A 227 1.74 13.18 -18.95
CA VAL A 227 1.89 13.75 -20.30
C VAL A 227 0.93 14.93 -20.50
N GLN A 228 -0.31 14.79 -20.03
CA GLN A 228 -1.32 15.86 -20.07
C GLN A 228 -1.09 16.96 -19.03
N ARG A 229 -0.02 16.86 -18.21
CA ARG A 229 0.34 17.82 -17.14
C ARG A 229 -0.78 18.05 -16.12
N TRP A 230 -1.59 17.03 -15.87
CA TRP A 230 -2.56 17.05 -14.78
C TRP A 230 -1.88 16.79 -13.43
N VAL A 231 -0.73 16.10 -13.46
CA VAL A 231 0.15 15.82 -12.32
C VAL A 231 1.61 15.89 -12.76
N ASP A 232 2.52 16.16 -11.83
CA ASP A 232 3.96 16.36 -12.13
C ASP A 232 4.76 15.05 -12.16
N GLY A 233 4.22 13.97 -11.56
CA GLY A 233 4.91 12.69 -11.46
C GLY A 233 4.10 11.58 -10.79
N TRP A 234 4.80 10.55 -10.32
CA TRP A 234 4.23 9.44 -9.55
C TRP A 234 4.23 9.75 -8.06
N ASP A 235 3.37 10.67 -7.64
CA ASP A 235 3.17 11.08 -6.25
C ASP A 235 1.76 10.73 -5.74
N ASP A 236 1.47 11.12 -4.51
CA ASP A 236 0.17 10.85 -3.86
C ASP A 236 -0.98 11.54 -4.62
N ARG A 237 -0.72 12.69 -5.27
CA ARG A 237 -1.69 13.37 -6.14
C ARG A 237 -2.01 12.52 -7.37
N CYS A 238 -1.03 11.91 -8.03
CA CYS A 238 -1.25 10.99 -9.14
C CYS A 238 -2.08 9.76 -8.72
N LEU A 239 -1.76 9.15 -7.58
CA LEU A 239 -2.55 8.03 -7.06
C LEU A 239 -3.99 8.44 -6.73
N MET A 240 -4.20 9.64 -6.18
CA MET A 240 -5.53 10.17 -5.88
C MET A 240 -6.34 10.44 -7.15
N TRP A 241 -5.71 10.97 -8.20
CA TRP A 241 -6.35 11.14 -9.50
C TRP A 241 -6.80 9.80 -10.08
N LEU A 242 -5.92 8.81 -10.09
CA LEU A 242 -6.25 7.46 -10.56
C LEU A 242 -7.38 6.85 -9.74
N TRP A 243 -7.31 6.94 -8.41
CA TRP A 243 -8.33 6.44 -7.50
C TRP A 243 -9.71 7.04 -7.78
N HIS A 244 -9.79 8.34 -8.07
CA HIS A 244 -11.06 8.94 -8.40
C HIS A 244 -11.51 8.68 -9.85
N LEU A 245 -10.60 8.60 -10.81
CA LEU A 245 -10.91 8.33 -12.22
C LEU A 245 -11.55 6.97 -12.44
N VAL A 246 -11.16 5.97 -11.64
CA VAL A 246 -11.69 4.60 -11.78
C VAL A 246 -13.12 4.44 -11.29
N HIS A 247 -13.67 5.43 -10.58
CA HIS A 247 -15.08 5.41 -10.25
C HIS A 247 -15.95 5.53 -11.50
N LYS A 248 -16.98 4.68 -11.60
CA LYS A 248 -17.92 4.63 -12.74
C LYS A 248 -18.49 6.00 -13.12
N ARG A 249 -18.69 6.91 -12.16
CA ARG A 249 -19.17 8.29 -12.41
C ARG A 249 -18.24 9.12 -13.31
N ASN A 250 -16.96 8.76 -13.38
CA ASN A 250 -15.92 9.47 -14.11
C ASN A 250 -15.54 8.76 -15.42
N SER A 251 -16.32 7.78 -15.88
CA SER A 251 -16.04 6.98 -17.07
C SER A 251 -15.85 7.81 -18.34
N LEU A 252 -16.58 8.92 -18.50
CA LEU A 252 -16.41 9.84 -19.63
C LEU A 252 -15.02 10.51 -19.64
N HIS A 253 -14.53 10.93 -18.47
CA HIS A 253 -13.19 11.52 -18.35
C HIS A 253 -12.11 10.47 -18.60
N LEU A 254 -12.31 9.26 -18.10
CA LEU A 254 -11.44 8.13 -18.36
C LEU A 254 -11.34 7.82 -19.86
N THR A 255 -12.47 7.75 -20.58
CA THR A 255 -12.50 7.51 -22.03
C THR A 255 -11.78 8.60 -22.79
N ARG A 256 -12.00 9.88 -22.45
CA ARG A 256 -11.31 11.01 -23.09
C ARG A 256 -9.80 10.96 -22.88
N LEU A 257 -9.36 10.65 -21.65
CA LEU A 257 -7.95 10.50 -21.34
C LEU A 257 -7.31 9.35 -22.15
N CYS A 258 -8.00 8.21 -22.23
CA CYS A 258 -7.54 7.08 -23.06
C CYS A 258 -7.49 7.41 -24.55
N GLN A 259 -8.43 8.22 -25.07
CA GLN A 259 -8.46 8.65 -26.47
C GLN A 259 -7.35 9.64 -26.81
N ALA A 260 -7.05 10.58 -25.89
CA ALA A 260 -5.95 11.50 -26.07
C ALA A 260 -4.60 10.77 -26.04
N GLY A 261 -4.47 9.72 -25.21
CA GLY A 261 -3.26 8.93 -25.11
C GLY A 261 -2.03 9.79 -24.85
N ASP A 262 -1.02 9.66 -25.72
CA ASP A 262 0.24 10.42 -25.67
C ASP A 262 0.19 11.72 -26.50
N SER A 263 -0.99 12.17 -26.93
CA SER A 263 -1.12 13.41 -27.71
C SER A 263 -0.67 14.63 -26.90
N GLU A 264 0.14 15.49 -27.52
CA GLU A 264 0.58 16.76 -26.92
C GLU A 264 -0.53 17.82 -26.85
N SER A 265 -1.71 17.55 -27.43
CA SER A 265 -2.85 18.44 -27.32
C SER A 265 -3.41 18.39 -25.91
N ALA A 266 -3.06 19.40 -25.10
CA ALA A 266 -3.40 19.46 -23.69
C ALA A 266 -4.91 19.36 -23.48
N LEU A 267 -5.35 18.27 -22.85
CA LEU A 267 -6.72 18.13 -22.39
C LEU A 267 -6.99 19.10 -21.24
N LEU A 268 -8.13 19.79 -21.30
CA LEU A 268 -8.63 20.58 -20.19
C LEU A 268 -8.86 19.69 -18.96
N ILE A 269 -8.30 20.12 -17.83
CA ILE A 269 -8.49 19.46 -16.54
C ILE A 269 -9.98 19.51 -16.17
N PRO A 270 -10.63 18.38 -15.87
CA PRO A 270 -12.01 18.37 -15.42
C PRO A 270 -12.13 19.01 -14.03
N TRP A 271 -12.53 20.28 -13.96
CA TRP A 271 -12.50 21.08 -12.73
C TRP A 271 -13.23 20.45 -11.53
N ARG A 272 -14.37 19.78 -11.77
CA ARG A 272 -15.13 19.08 -10.70
C ARG A 272 -14.31 17.95 -10.10
N LEU A 273 -13.65 17.17 -10.94
CA LEU A 273 -12.81 16.06 -10.51
C LEU A 273 -11.55 16.56 -9.82
N ALA A 274 -10.92 17.62 -10.35
CA ALA A 274 -9.79 18.26 -9.72
C ALA A 274 -10.14 18.79 -8.32
N THR A 275 -11.32 19.40 -8.16
CA THR A 275 -11.81 19.87 -6.85
C THR A 275 -12.01 18.70 -5.88
N CYS A 276 -12.54 17.56 -6.36
CA CYS A 276 -12.65 16.35 -5.55
C CYS A 276 -11.28 15.82 -5.12
N VAL A 277 -10.31 15.75 -6.04
CA VAL A 277 -8.95 15.29 -5.76
C VAL A 277 -8.27 16.19 -4.74
N GLU A 278 -8.32 17.51 -4.92
CA GLU A 278 -7.69 18.46 -3.99
C GLU A 278 -8.35 18.44 -2.61
N LYS A 279 -9.68 18.28 -2.54
CA LYS A 279 -10.37 18.08 -1.27
C LYS A 279 -9.95 16.78 -0.61
N ALA A 280 -9.85 15.69 -1.38
CA ALA A 280 -9.42 14.39 -0.87
C ALA A 280 -7.98 14.44 -0.35
N LEU A 281 -7.06 15.11 -1.05
CA LEU A 281 -5.68 15.31 -0.61
C LEU A 281 -5.58 16.09 0.71
N LYS A 282 -6.37 17.16 0.87
CA LYS A 282 -6.43 17.89 2.15
C LYS A 282 -6.97 17.01 3.28
N CYS A 283 -8.08 16.32 3.03
CA CYS A 283 -8.62 15.36 4.00
C CYS A 283 -7.64 14.22 4.33
N ASP A 284 -6.76 13.86 3.39
CA ASP A 284 -5.72 12.86 3.57
C ASP A 284 -4.64 13.33 4.55
N GLN A 285 -4.24 14.59 4.46
CA GLN A 285 -3.27 15.21 5.38
C GLN A 285 -3.83 15.30 6.81
N ASP A 286 -5.13 15.57 6.92
CA ASP A 286 -5.84 15.65 8.20
C ASP A 286 -6.31 14.27 8.72
N PHE A 287 -6.03 13.19 7.99
CA PHE A 287 -6.53 11.86 8.32
C PHE A 287 -5.90 11.34 9.62
N GLN A 288 -6.74 11.13 10.63
CA GLN A 288 -6.34 10.49 11.87
C GLN A 288 -7.23 9.27 12.14
N LEU A 289 -6.58 8.10 12.20
CA LEU A 289 -7.21 6.85 12.63
C LEU A 289 -6.57 6.37 13.93
N GLU A 290 -7.33 6.42 15.02
CA GLU A 290 -6.91 5.98 16.35
C GLU A 290 -7.64 4.70 16.77
N PHE A 291 -6.93 3.81 17.46
CA PHE A 291 -7.47 2.50 17.85
C PHE A 291 -6.59 1.78 18.88
N ASP A 292 -7.20 0.86 19.65
CA ASP A 292 -6.47 0.07 20.66
C ASP A 292 -5.93 -1.24 20.05
N TRP A 293 -4.61 -1.35 20.05
CA TRP A 293 -3.86 -2.46 19.47
C TRP A 293 -3.69 -3.67 20.40
N ARG A 294 -4.13 -3.57 21.67
CA ARG A 294 -3.84 -4.61 22.68
C ARG A 294 -4.34 -5.98 22.28
N GLY A 295 -5.54 -6.08 21.67
CA GLY A 295 -6.12 -7.36 21.21
C GLY A 295 -5.40 -8.00 20.02
N LEU A 296 -4.96 -7.19 19.04
CA LEU A 296 -4.22 -7.70 17.88
C LEU A 296 -2.81 -8.17 18.25
N ARG A 297 -2.13 -7.45 19.14
CA ARG A 297 -0.77 -7.81 19.59
C ARG A 297 -0.74 -9.07 20.45
N THR A 298 -1.76 -9.31 21.28
CA THR A 298 -1.87 -10.55 22.07
C THR A 298 -2.23 -11.75 21.22
N ALA A 299 -3.09 -11.60 20.21
CA ALA A 299 -3.39 -12.66 19.26
C ALA A 299 -2.14 -13.13 18.48
N CYS A 300 -1.29 -12.19 18.03
CA CYS A 300 -0.02 -12.51 17.37
C CYS A 300 0.95 -13.31 18.25
N ARG A 301 1.02 -13.02 19.56
CA ARG A 301 1.90 -13.75 20.49
C ARG A 301 1.45 -15.19 20.73
N ARG A 302 0.16 -15.49 20.56
CA ARG A 302 -0.39 -16.84 20.70
C ARG A 302 -0.29 -17.67 19.42
N SER A 303 -0.19 -17.05 18.25
CA SER A 303 -0.01 -17.76 16.96
C SER A 303 1.45 -18.05 16.60
N SER A 304 2.39 -17.53 17.40
CA SER A 304 3.85 -17.71 17.23
C SER A 304 4.49 -18.59 18.31
N ALA A 305 3.68 -19.09 19.26
CA ALA A 305 4.02 -20.15 20.22
C ALA A 305 3.39 -21.47 19.77
#